data_AF-A0A9X3AX22-F1
#
_entry.id   AF-A0A9X3AX22-F1
#
_cell.length_a   1.000
_cell.length_b   1.000
_cell.length_c   1.000
_cell.angle_alpha   90.00
_cell.angle_beta   90.00
_cell.angle_gamma   90.00
#
_symmetry.space_group_name_H-M   'P 1'
#
loop_
_entity.id
_entity.type
_entity.pdbx_description
1 polymer ?
#
loop_
_entity_poly.entity_id
_entity_poly.type
_entity_poly.pdbx_seq_one_letter_code
_entity_poly.pdbx_strand_id
1 'polypeptide(L)'
;MRYSRRDVLGWGVKAGVALGTASLAPSIVLAESRRPRVTSGVMSGDMLSDRAMLWSRSDRPARMLVELADNPAFRSARQVRGPEVLPSDGLVGKLDVAGLGDIDMLHYRVRFAALGDPRALSEPVEGHLRLPPSQARDVRFVWSGDTVGQGWGIDESRGGMTIYDTMRRQRPDFFIHSGDTVYADGPLEESVTLANGETWRNVVTPAKQKVAETLDEYRGQHSYNLLDANLRRFNSEVPMLAQWDDHETTNNWYPGEWLEDERYTEKNVSLLAARGRQAFLEHTPVRQRSTSPGRIHRRFAYGPSLEVFMLDMRTYRGANSRNRQTESSAQTAFLGEDQFAWLHRSLKASTATWKVIASDMPIGLVVSDGDAYEAIANGDAGDPLGRELEVARLLRSIRDDKIQNVVWLTADVHYTAAHHYSPERARFQEFAPFWEFVSGPLHAGTFGPGALDATFGPEVVFQKAPPEGESNLPPSRGYQFFGQVDLDGDSETLTVSLMDAAGNTLHRQQLTPETA
;
A
#
# COMPACT_ATOMS: atom_id res chain seq x y z
N MET A 1 16.94 -88.45 27.65
CA MET A 1 16.62 -89.25 26.45
C MET A 1 17.14 -88.50 25.23
N ARG A 2 18.05 -89.17 24.50
CA ARG A 2 18.62 -88.95 23.16
C ARG A 2 18.51 -87.57 22.46
N TYR A 3 19.69 -86.99 22.26
CA TYR A 3 20.04 -85.94 21.28
C TYR A 3 20.06 -86.45 19.84
N SER A 4 19.87 -85.54 18.89
CA SER A 4 20.29 -85.64 17.48
C SER A 4 20.22 -84.25 16.83
N ARG A 5 21.08 -83.77 15.92
CA ARG A 5 22.53 -83.87 15.60
C ARG A 5 22.70 -83.14 14.26
N ARG A 6 23.72 -82.28 14.15
CA ARG A 6 24.35 -81.71 12.92
C ARG A 6 23.68 -80.51 12.24
N ASP A 7 24.39 -79.57 11.66
CA ASP A 7 25.76 -79.01 11.79
C ASP A 7 25.71 -77.84 10.79
N VAL A 8 25.86 -76.58 11.22
CA VAL A 8 26.56 -75.58 10.41
C VAL A 8 27.26 -74.60 11.37
N LEU A 9 28.58 -74.75 11.39
CA LEU A 9 29.59 -73.87 11.99
C LEU A 9 29.61 -72.49 11.31
N GLY A 10 30.01 -71.44 12.05
CA GLY A 10 30.44 -70.18 11.46
C GLY A 10 30.61 -69.02 12.43
N TRP A 11 31.71 -69.03 13.17
CA TRP A 11 32.24 -68.03 14.11
C TRP A 11 32.13 -66.55 13.73
N GLY A 12 31.77 -65.68 14.70
CA GLY A 12 32.62 -64.57 15.20
C GLY A 12 32.24 -63.22 14.58
N VAL A 13 32.23 -62.04 15.21
CA VAL A 13 32.92 -61.48 16.38
C VAL A 13 32.09 -60.30 16.93
N LYS A 14 32.24 -60.05 18.23
CA LYS A 14 31.71 -58.91 18.99
C LYS A 14 32.17 -57.56 18.44
N ALA A 15 31.24 -56.62 18.30
CA ALA A 15 31.52 -55.19 18.50
C ALA A 15 30.27 -54.53 19.10
N GLY A 16 30.39 -54.14 20.37
CA GLY A 16 29.35 -53.39 21.06
C GLY A 16 29.30 -51.96 20.52
N VAL A 17 28.11 -51.54 20.12
CA VAL A 17 27.73 -50.13 20.08
C VAL A 17 26.50 -50.01 20.97
N ALA A 18 26.67 -49.29 22.07
CA ALA A 18 25.57 -48.85 22.90
C ALA A 18 24.64 -47.98 22.04
N LEU A 19 23.53 -48.56 21.59
CA LEU A 19 22.41 -47.79 21.09
C LEU A 19 21.78 -47.10 22.29
N GLY A 20 22.19 -45.85 22.52
CA GLY A 20 21.41 -44.90 23.30
C GLY A 20 20.01 -44.87 22.71
N THR A 21 19.04 -45.35 23.48
CA THR A 21 17.62 -45.20 23.18
C THR A 21 17.29 -43.71 23.25
N ALA A 22 17.54 -42.99 22.16
CA ALA A 22 16.90 -41.71 21.92
C ALA A 22 15.39 -41.98 22.00
N SER A 23 14.79 -41.53 23.09
CA SER A 23 13.35 -41.53 23.28
C SER A 23 12.80 -40.49 22.30
N LEU A 24 12.65 -40.90 21.02
CA LEU A 24 11.84 -40.15 20.07
C LEU A 24 10.42 -40.24 20.62
N ALA A 25 10.01 -39.21 21.34
CA ALA A 25 8.60 -39.00 21.63
C ALA A 25 7.86 -39.11 20.29
N PRO A 26 6.79 -39.93 20.20
CA PRO A 26 6.05 -40.06 18.96
C PRO A 26 5.55 -38.68 18.57
N SER A 27 6.07 -38.15 17.45
CA SER A 27 5.54 -36.97 16.81
C SER A 27 4.11 -37.32 16.39
N ILE A 28 3.12 -36.82 17.14
CA ILE A 28 1.73 -36.88 16.72
C ILE A 28 1.63 -36.02 15.47
N VAL A 29 1.71 -36.64 14.30
CA VAL A 29 1.38 -36.01 13.04
C VAL A 29 -0.14 -35.84 13.04
N LEU A 30 -0.60 -34.70 13.59
CA LEU A 30 -1.98 -34.28 13.44
C LEU A 30 -2.28 -34.17 11.95
N ALA A 31 -3.38 -34.78 11.51
CA ALA A 31 -3.82 -34.73 10.11
C ALA A 31 -3.81 -33.28 9.59
N GLU A 32 -3.20 -33.04 8.43
CA GLU A 32 -3.06 -31.71 7.82
C GLU A 32 -4.41 -30.98 7.72
N SER A 33 -5.50 -31.72 7.50
CA SER A 33 -6.87 -31.18 7.42
C SER A 33 -7.33 -30.45 8.69
N ARG A 34 -6.71 -30.70 9.85
CA ARG A 34 -7.04 -30.06 11.13
C ARG A 34 -6.29 -28.76 11.38
N ARG A 35 -5.21 -28.49 10.67
CA ARG A 35 -4.37 -27.30 10.86
C ARG A 35 -4.93 -26.13 10.04
N PRO A 36 -5.04 -24.92 10.62
CA PRO A 36 -5.25 -23.72 9.83
C PRO A 36 -4.07 -23.49 8.88
N ARG A 37 -4.30 -22.69 7.83
CA ARG A 37 -3.27 -22.25 6.88
C ARG A 37 -3.25 -20.73 6.80
N VAL A 38 -2.05 -20.16 6.72
CA VAL A 38 -1.86 -18.76 6.34
C VAL A 38 -2.08 -18.66 4.82
N THR A 39 -3.08 -17.90 4.38
CA THR A 39 -3.46 -17.82 2.95
C THR A 39 -2.86 -16.65 2.22
N SER A 40 -2.58 -15.57 2.95
CA SER A 40 -2.29 -14.24 2.37
C SER A 40 -0.93 -13.69 2.78
N GLY A 41 -0.06 -14.56 3.33
CA GLY A 41 1.23 -14.15 3.88
C GLY A 41 1.09 -13.35 5.17
N VAL A 42 2.09 -12.50 5.41
CA VAL A 42 2.12 -11.54 6.51
C VAL A 42 2.36 -10.14 5.96
N MET A 43 1.89 -9.14 6.70
CA MET A 43 2.09 -7.73 6.41
C MET A 43 2.45 -7.00 7.69
N SER A 44 3.20 -5.90 7.54
CA SER A 44 3.43 -4.93 8.61
C SER A 44 3.21 -3.51 8.10
N GLY A 45 2.98 -2.57 9.01
CA GLY A 45 2.69 -1.18 8.64
C GLY A 45 2.41 -0.30 9.86
N ASP A 46 2.04 0.95 9.62
CA ASP A 46 1.74 1.96 10.63
C ASP A 46 2.74 1.94 11.82
N MET A 47 4.02 1.75 11.50
CA MET A 47 5.09 1.64 12.49
C MET A 47 5.43 2.99 13.09
N LEU A 48 5.68 2.98 14.40
CA LEU A 48 6.25 4.07 15.18
C LEU A 48 7.51 3.55 15.86
N SER A 49 8.26 4.42 16.54
CA SER A 49 9.50 4.03 17.22
C SER A 49 9.33 2.94 18.29
N ASP A 50 8.13 2.78 18.87
CA ASP A 50 7.87 1.82 19.95
C ASP A 50 6.86 0.71 19.60
N ARG A 51 6.31 0.71 18.38
CA ARG A 51 5.22 -0.19 17.99
C ARG A 51 5.05 -0.36 16.49
N ALA A 52 4.38 -1.43 16.08
CA ALA A 52 4.00 -1.67 14.69
C ALA A 52 2.72 -2.48 14.57
N MET A 53 1.97 -2.27 13.49
CA MET A 53 0.87 -3.15 13.12
C MET A 53 1.42 -4.39 12.44
N LEU A 54 0.99 -5.57 12.90
CA LEU A 54 1.21 -6.85 12.24
C LEU A 54 -0.13 -7.42 11.75
N TRP A 55 -0.10 -8.05 10.60
CA TRP A 55 -1.28 -8.53 9.89
C TRP A 55 -1.04 -9.92 9.31
N SER A 56 -2.04 -10.79 9.36
CA SER A 56 -2.08 -12.04 8.59
C SER A 56 -3.52 -12.54 8.44
N ARG A 57 -3.76 -13.50 7.55
CA ARG A 57 -5.08 -14.07 7.29
C ARG A 57 -5.04 -15.60 7.30
N SER A 58 -6.03 -16.20 7.95
CA SER A 58 -6.21 -17.65 8.03
C SER A 58 -7.25 -18.14 7.03
N ASP A 59 -7.16 -19.41 6.64
CA ASP A 59 -8.17 -20.10 5.81
C ASP A 59 -9.48 -20.45 6.56
N ARG A 60 -9.50 -20.33 7.88
CA ARG A 60 -10.60 -20.76 8.76
C ARG A 60 -10.54 -20.06 10.12
N PRO A 61 -11.59 -20.16 10.96
CA PRO A 61 -11.57 -19.61 12.31
C PRO A 61 -10.39 -20.14 13.12
N ALA A 62 -9.57 -19.23 13.63
CA ALA A 62 -8.32 -19.57 14.30
C ALA A 62 -7.86 -18.48 15.27
N ARG A 63 -6.92 -18.79 16.15
CA ARG A 63 -6.24 -17.83 17.02
C ARG A 63 -4.91 -17.43 16.39
N MET A 64 -4.69 -16.14 16.17
CA MET A 64 -3.39 -15.61 15.75
C MET A 64 -2.39 -15.70 16.90
N LEU A 65 -1.20 -16.21 16.63
CA LEU A 65 -0.06 -16.29 17.54
C LEU A 65 1.15 -15.62 16.87
N VAL A 66 1.86 -14.77 17.61
CA VAL A 66 2.98 -14.00 17.09
C VAL A 66 4.22 -14.20 17.96
N GLU A 67 5.36 -14.43 17.32
CA GLU A 67 6.68 -14.38 17.96
C GLU A 67 7.43 -13.15 17.45
N LEU A 68 8.08 -12.42 18.36
CA LEU A 68 8.80 -11.18 18.09
C LEU A 68 10.25 -11.33 18.53
N ALA A 69 11.21 -10.93 17.69
CA ALA A 69 12.61 -10.96 18.01
C ALA A 69 13.37 -9.81 17.35
N ASP A 70 14.49 -9.41 17.94
CA ASP A 70 15.48 -8.49 17.37
C ASP A 70 16.50 -9.21 16.45
N ASN A 71 16.30 -10.52 16.22
CA ASN A 71 17.22 -11.37 15.49
C ASN A 71 16.47 -12.40 14.62
N PRO A 72 17.00 -12.75 13.43
CA PRO A 72 16.34 -13.66 12.50
C PRO A 72 16.29 -15.11 12.99
N ALA A 73 17.08 -15.48 14.01
CA ALA A 73 17.05 -16.81 14.59
C ALA A 73 15.95 -16.98 15.66
N PHE A 74 15.19 -15.92 15.97
CA PHE A 74 14.16 -15.90 17.01
C PHE A 74 14.65 -16.39 18.38
N ARG A 75 15.92 -16.14 18.71
CA ARG A 75 16.44 -16.41 20.05
C ARG A 75 15.76 -15.48 21.05
N SER A 76 15.30 -16.05 22.17
CA SER A 76 14.58 -15.32 23.23
C SER A 76 13.35 -14.55 22.73
N ALA A 77 12.68 -15.07 21.70
CA ALA A 77 11.53 -14.39 21.11
C ALA A 77 10.40 -14.18 22.13
N ARG A 78 9.84 -12.96 22.14
CA ARG A 78 8.65 -12.62 22.91
C ARG A 78 7.42 -13.17 22.20
N GLN A 79 6.65 -14.01 22.88
CA GLN A 79 5.37 -14.50 22.37
C GLN A 79 4.25 -13.52 22.71
N VAL A 80 3.41 -13.23 21.73
CA VAL A 80 2.22 -12.40 21.88
C VAL A 80 1.03 -13.14 21.31
N ARG A 81 -0.05 -13.23 22.10
CA ARG A 81 -1.31 -13.80 21.65
C ARG A 81 -2.10 -12.72 20.92
N GLY A 82 -2.39 -12.96 19.64
CA GLY A 82 -3.19 -12.08 18.81
C GLY A 82 -4.70 -12.35 18.90
N PRO A 83 -5.51 -11.67 18.06
CA PRO A 83 -6.94 -11.85 18.03
C PRO A 83 -7.36 -13.25 17.56
N GLU A 84 -8.62 -13.56 17.83
CA GLU A 84 -9.34 -14.65 17.18
C GLU A 84 -9.78 -14.11 15.82
N VAL A 85 -9.53 -14.85 14.76
CA VAL A 85 -9.97 -14.48 13.42
C VAL A 85 -11.21 -15.26 13.08
N LEU A 86 -12.26 -14.57 12.68
CA LEU A 86 -13.59 -15.13 12.40
C LEU A 86 -14.06 -14.71 11.00
N PRO A 87 -15.08 -15.37 10.42
CA PRO A 87 -15.61 -14.98 9.12
C PRO A 87 -16.14 -13.54 9.11
N SER A 88 -16.63 -13.05 10.26
CA SER A 88 -17.06 -11.66 10.45
C SER A 88 -15.96 -10.63 10.18
N ASP A 89 -14.69 -11.02 10.30
CA ASP A 89 -13.51 -10.17 10.12
C ASP A 89 -12.74 -10.55 8.84
N GLY A 90 -13.38 -11.26 7.91
CA GLY A 90 -12.72 -11.78 6.71
C GLY A 90 -11.63 -12.82 6.99
N LEU A 91 -11.62 -13.41 8.19
CA LEU A 91 -10.56 -14.28 8.72
C LEU A 91 -9.20 -13.60 8.87
N VAL A 92 -9.20 -12.27 8.98
CA VAL A 92 -8.02 -11.44 9.12
C VAL A 92 -7.70 -11.20 10.60
N GLY A 93 -6.42 -11.31 10.95
CA GLY A 93 -5.88 -10.94 12.25
C GLY A 93 -5.00 -9.71 12.14
N LYS A 94 -5.29 -8.69 12.96
CA LYS A 94 -4.48 -7.47 13.10
C LYS A 94 -4.06 -7.30 14.56
N LEU A 95 -2.79 -6.96 14.77
CA LEU A 95 -2.22 -6.79 16.10
C LEU A 95 -1.32 -5.55 16.14
N ASP A 96 -1.68 -4.57 16.98
CA ASP A 96 -0.80 -3.43 17.30
C ASP A 96 0.19 -3.86 18.39
N VAL A 97 1.40 -4.20 17.99
CA VAL A 97 2.44 -4.68 18.91
C VAL A 97 3.21 -3.49 19.46
N ALA A 98 3.15 -3.30 20.77
CA ALA A 98 3.92 -2.26 21.47
C ALA A 98 5.12 -2.81 22.27
N GLY A 99 5.97 -1.90 22.75
CA GLY A 99 7.16 -2.20 23.54
C GLY A 99 8.33 -2.63 22.67
N LEU A 100 8.53 -1.92 21.55
CA LEU A 100 9.59 -2.17 20.58
C LEU A 100 10.70 -1.09 20.58
N GLY A 101 10.71 -0.19 21.57
CA GLY A 101 11.56 1.02 21.57
C GLY A 101 13.07 0.77 21.51
N ASP A 102 13.53 -0.43 21.88
CA ASP A 102 14.94 -0.82 21.85
C ASP A 102 15.29 -1.72 20.63
N ILE A 103 14.39 -1.83 19.66
CA ILE A 103 14.53 -2.70 18.49
C ILE A 103 14.66 -1.84 17.23
N ASP A 104 15.80 -1.94 16.53
CA ASP A 104 15.97 -1.31 15.21
C ASP A 104 15.31 -2.17 14.11
N MET A 105 15.66 -3.46 14.09
CA MET A 105 15.13 -4.44 13.14
C MET A 105 14.25 -5.45 13.87
N LEU A 106 12.94 -5.38 13.66
CA LEU A 106 12.00 -6.35 14.20
C LEU A 106 11.85 -7.52 13.22
N HIS A 107 12.14 -8.72 13.68
CA HIS A 107 11.74 -9.98 13.05
C HIS A 107 10.49 -10.52 13.73
N TYR A 108 9.51 -10.96 12.95
CA TYR A 108 8.27 -11.51 13.49
C TYR A 108 7.84 -12.79 12.76
N ARG A 109 7.17 -13.68 13.48
CA ARG A 109 6.63 -14.93 12.96
C ARG A 109 5.17 -15.05 13.34
N VAL A 110 4.31 -15.33 12.37
CA VAL A 110 2.88 -15.54 12.60
C VAL A 110 2.51 -17.01 12.39
N ARG A 111 1.70 -17.53 13.31
CA ARG A 111 1.03 -18.83 13.20
C ARG A 111 -0.45 -18.67 13.54
N PHE A 112 -1.26 -19.62 13.07
CA PHE A 112 -2.65 -19.76 13.48
C PHE A 112 -2.87 -21.09 14.20
N ALA A 113 -3.52 -21.03 15.35
CA ALA A 113 -3.95 -22.21 16.10
C ALA A 113 -5.45 -22.45 15.92
N ALA A 114 -5.87 -23.69 15.67
CA ALA A 114 -7.30 -24.00 15.59
C ALA A 114 -8.00 -23.73 16.93
N LEU A 115 -9.22 -23.19 16.90
CA LEU A 115 -9.96 -22.84 18.12
C LEU A 115 -10.35 -24.06 18.98
N GLY A 116 -10.55 -25.22 18.33
CA GLY A 116 -10.89 -26.48 19.01
C GLY A 116 -9.69 -27.34 19.41
N ASP A 117 -8.48 -27.05 18.91
CA ASP A 117 -7.25 -27.75 19.29
C ASP A 117 -6.06 -26.80 19.14
N PRO A 118 -5.59 -26.15 20.22
CA PRO A 118 -4.51 -25.17 20.16
C PRO A 118 -3.15 -25.76 19.74
N ARG A 119 -3.02 -27.09 19.66
CA ARG A 119 -1.82 -27.77 19.15
C ARG A 119 -1.83 -27.94 17.63
N ALA A 120 -3.00 -27.80 16.99
CA ALA A 120 -3.12 -27.78 15.54
C ALA A 120 -2.72 -26.39 15.02
N LEU A 121 -1.41 -26.22 14.84
CA LEU A 121 -0.79 -24.98 14.36
C LEU A 121 -0.56 -25.02 12.85
N SER A 122 -0.78 -23.88 12.20
CA SER A 122 -0.29 -23.64 10.85
C SER A 122 1.24 -23.69 10.78
N GLU A 123 1.75 -23.86 9.57
CA GLU A 123 3.13 -23.48 9.28
C GLU A 123 3.35 -21.99 9.59
N PRO A 124 4.54 -21.62 10.07
CA PRO A 124 4.85 -20.24 10.34
C PRO A 124 5.07 -19.46 9.04
N VAL A 125 4.68 -18.20 9.04
CA VAL A 125 5.11 -17.24 8.04
C VAL A 125 5.87 -16.12 8.74
N GLU A 126 7.06 -15.81 8.21
CA GLU A 126 7.99 -14.85 8.80
C GLU A 126 7.95 -13.54 8.02
N GLY A 127 8.24 -12.46 8.72
CA GLY A 127 8.51 -11.16 8.13
C GLY A 127 9.46 -10.35 8.99
N HIS A 128 9.86 -9.19 8.48
CA HIS A 128 10.65 -8.22 9.21
C HIS A 128 10.29 -6.79 8.80
N LEU A 129 10.64 -5.83 9.66
CA LEU A 129 10.52 -4.41 9.39
C LEU A 129 11.52 -3.61 10.20
N ARG A 130 11.96 -2.49 9.64
CA ARG A 130 12.80 -1.53 10.35
C ARG A 130 11.91 -0.50 11.02
N LEU A 131 12.20 -0.19 12.28
CA LEU A 131 11.46 0.83 13.00
C LEU A 131 12.03 2.23 12.71
N PRO A 132 11.19 3.28 12.87
CA PRO A 132 11.66 4.65 12.87
C PRO A 132 12.88 4.85 13.77
N PRO A 133 13.96 5.48 13.27
CA PRO A 133 15.16 5.68 14.06
C PRO A 133 14.95 6.74 15.15
N SER A 134 15.73 6.68 16.23
CA SER A 134 15.75 7.72 17.27
C SER A 134 16.72 8.87 16.96
N GLN A 135 17.59 8.70 15.97
CA GLN A 135 18.59 9.66 15.52
C GLN A 135 18.56 9.76 13.98
N ALA A 136 19.15 10.82 13.43
CA ALA A 136 19.29 10.95 11.97
C ALA A 136 20.11 9.77 11.42
N ARG A 137 19.68 9.23 10.27
CA ARG A 137 20.36 8.20 9.50
C ARG A 137 19.81 8.19 8.07
N ASP A 138 20.48 7.44 7.21
CA ASP A 138 19.94 7.17 5.88
C ASP A 138 18.58 6.49 5.97
N VAL A 139 17.62 7.01 5.20
CA VAL A 139 16.27 6.44 5.05
C VAL A 139 15.99 6.27 3.57
N ARG A 140 15.53 5.07 3.20
CA ARG A 140 15.05 4.79 1.84
C ARG A 140 13.61 4.35 1.87
N PHE A 141 12.73 4.96 1.10
CA PHE A 141 11.38 4.43 0.92
C PHE A 141 10.95 4.48 -0.53
N VAL A 142 9.91 3.72 -0.87
CA VAL A 142 9.33 3.71 -2.21
C VAL A 142 7.86 4.12 -2.15
N TRP A 143 7.30 4.62 -3.25
CA TRP A 143 5.87 4.94 -3.35
C TRP A 143 5.32 4.65 -4.74
N SER A 144 4.03 4.32 -4.81
CA SER A 144 3.25 4.18 -6.05
C SER A 144 1.76 3.92 -5.72
N GLY A 145 0.90 3.86 -6.74
CA GLY A 145 -0.49 3.38 -6.66
C GLY A 145 -0.82 2.32 -7.72
N ASP A 146 -2.12 2.00 -7.83
CA ASP A 146 -2.73 1.36 -9.01
C ASP A 146 -2.36 -0.12 -9.21
N THR A 147 -3.03 -1.00 -8.46
CA THR A 147 -2.79 -2.45 -8.46
C THR A 147 -4.00 -3.26 -8.94
N VAL A 148 -3.82 -4.01 -10.03
CA VAL A 148 -4.78 -4.94 -10.63
C VAL A 148 -5.98 -4.20 -11.22
N GLY A 149 -5.72 -3.34 -12.20
CA GLY A 149 -6.72 -2.49 -12.87
C GLY A 149 -6.83 -2.70 -14.38
N GLN A 150 -7.92 -2.18 -14.94
CA GLN A 150 -8.18 -2.10 -16.40
C GLN A 150 -8.02 -3.43 -17.18
N GLY A 151 -8.28 -4.56 -16.51
CA GLY A 151 -8.22 -5.90 -17.11
C GLY A 151 -6.91 -6.66 -16.87
N TRP A 152 -5.93 -6.04 -16.19
CA TRP A 152 -4.62 -6.64 -15.95
C TRP A 152 -4.48 -7.16 -14.52
N GLY A 153 -4.84 -8.43 -14.33
CA GLY A 153 -4.63 -9.19 -13.08
C GLY A 153 -3.35 -10.02 -13.08
N ILE A 154 -3.31 -11.04 -12.23
CA ILE A 154 -2.14 -11.89 -12.05
C ILE A 154 -2.04 -12.86 -13.24
N ASP A 155 -0.98 -12.73 -14.04
CA ASP A 155 -0.59 -13.72 -15.07
C ASP A 155 0.66 -14.48 -14.58
N GLU A 156 0.44 -15.70 -14.07
CA GLU A 156 1.51 -16.54 -13.54
C GLU A 156 2.55 -16.93 -14.60
N SER A 157 2.14 -17.03 -15.87
CA SER A 157 3.06 -17.36 -16.97
C SER A 157 4.07 -16.25 -17.25
N ARG A 158 3.76 -15.02 -16.80
CA ARG A 158 4.61 -13.83 -16.88
C ARG A 158 5.28 -13.48 -15.55
N GLY A 159 5.16 -14.35 -14.55
CA GLY A 159 5.76 -14.17 -13.23
C GLY A 159 4.92 -13.36 -12.25
N GLY A 160 3.66 -13.05 -12.57
CA GLY A 160 2.74 -12.29 -11.72
C GLY A 160 3.10 -10.80 -11.63
N MET A 161 2.90 -10.19 -10.46
CA MET A 161 3.13 -8.76 -10.22
C MET A 161 4.61 -8.47 -9.88
N THR A 162 5.49 -8.66 -10.87
CA THR A 162 6.96 -8.62 -10.69
C THR A 162 7.51 -7.29 -10.16
N ILE A 163 6.81 -6.17 -10.38
CA ILE A 163 7.23 -4.85 -9.88
C ILE A 163 7.41 -4.82 -8.35
N TYR A 164 6.61 -5.60 -7.62
CA TYR A 164 6.74 -5.70 -6.16
C TYR A 164 8.07 -6.35 -5.76
N ASP A 165 8.58 -7.32 -6.52
CA ASP A 165 9.92 -7.87 -6.27
C ASP A 165 11.02 -6.87 -6.67
N THR A 166 10.81 -6.08 -7.72
CA THR A 166 11.72 -4.98 -8.10
C THR A 166 11.83 -3.94 -6.99
N MET A 167 10.70 -3.49 -6.43
CA MET A 167 10.68 -2.57 -5.28
C MET A 167 11.32 -3.20 -4.05
N ARG A 168 11.00 -4.46 -3.73
CA ARG A 168 11.59 -5.20 -2.59
C ARG A 168 13.12 -5.20 -2.66
N ARG A 169 13.70 -5.43 -3.84
CA ARG A 169 15.15 -5.46 -4.06
C ARG A 169 15.84 -4.12 -3.86
N GLN A 170 15.10 -3.00 -3.87
CA GLN A 170 15.65 -1.69 -3.48
C GLN A 170 15.96 -1.62 -1.98
N ARG A 171 15.46 -2.58 -1.19
CA ARG A 171 15.56 -2.66 0.28
C ARG A 171 15.06 -1.39 0.97
N PRO A 172 13.82 -0.95 0.68
CA PRO A 172 13.25 0.21 1.34
C PRO A 172 12.97 -0.07 2.82
N ASP A 173 13.13 0.94 3.66
CA ASP A 173 12.62 1.03 5.02
C ASP A 173 11.09 0.84 5.08
N PHE A 174 10.37 1.41 4.10
CA PHE A 174 8.91 1.30 3.99
C PHE A 174 8.39 1.65 2.59
N PHE A 175 7.10 1.42 2.39
CA PHE A 175 6.37 1.73 1.17
C PHE A 175 5.14 2.58 1.45
N ILE A 176 4.90 3.60 0.61
CA ILE A 176 3.66 4.37 0.59
C ILE A 176 2.80 3.85 -0.58
N HIS A 177 1.65 3.27 -0.28
CA HIS A 177 0.65 2.92 -1.30
C HIS A 177 -0.36 4.07 -1.39
N SER A 178 -0.31 4.83 -2.48
CA SER A 178 -1.09 6.06 -2.67
C SER A 178 -2.49 5.81 -3.25
N GLY A 179 -3.18 4.75 -2.82
CA GLY A 179 -4.51 4.41 -3.33
C GLY A 179 -4.50 3.43 -4.50
N ASP A 180 -5.71 3.09 -4.97
CA ASP A 180 -5.97 2.01 -5.93
C ASP A 180 -5.26 0.69 -5.57
N THR A 181 -5.35 0.33 -4.30
CA THR A 181 -4.84 -0.95 -3.78
C THR A 181 -5.56 -2.15 -4.40
N VAL A 182 -6.73 -1.93 -4.99
CA VAL A 182 -7.54 -2.87 -5.78
C VAL A 182 -8.38 -2.09 -6.78
N TYR A 183 -8.87 -2.78 -7.82
CA TYR A 183 -9.99 -2.34 -8.64
C TYR A 183 -11.22 -3.19 -8.34
N ALA A 184 -12.12 -2.66 -7.50
CA ALA A 184 -13.33 -3.34 -7.06
C ALA A 184 -14.48 -3.28 -8.08
N ASP A 185 -14.36 -2.38 -9.04
CA ASP A 185 -15.31 -2.01 -10.08
C ASP A 185 -14.83 -2.40 -11.50
N GLY A 186 -13.64 -3.02 -11.58
CA GLY A 186 -13.03 -3.54 -12.80
C GLY A 186 -12.99 -5.07 -12.82
N PRO A 187 -14.05 -5.76 -13.30
CA PRO A 187 -14.01 -7.21 -13.51
C PRO A 187 -12.87 -7.62 -14.45
N LEU A 188 -12.27 -8.78 -14.17
CA LEU A 188 -11.25 -9.40 -15.00
C LEU A 188 -11.86 -10.43 -15.95
N GLU A 189 -11.45 -10.37 -17.20
CA GLU A 189 -11.60 -11.48 -18.14
C GLU A 189 -10.46 -12.49 -17.94
N GLU A 190 -10.75 -13.79 -18.06
CA GLU A 190 -9.72 -14.83 -17.90
C GLU A 190 -8.62 -14.74 -18.97
N SER A 191 -8.95 -14.34 -20.20
CA SER A 191 -8.02 -14.27 -21.32
C SER A 191 -8.23 -13.00 -22.13
N VAL A 192 -7.20 -12.16 -22.20
CA VAL A 192 -7.18 -10.94 -23.02
C VAL A 192 -6.20 -11.13 -24.17
N THR A 193 -6.63 -10.85 -25.41
CA THR A 193 -5.74 -10.93 -26.58
C THR A 193 -4.97 -9.62 -26.72
N LEU A 194 -3.65 -9.70 -26.72
CA LEU A 194 -2.76 -8.55 -26.83
C LEU A 194 -2.55 -8.14 -28.30
N ALA A 195 -2.14 -6.90 -28.53
CA ALA A 195 -1.89 -6.36 -29.87
C ALA A 195 -0.82 -7.15 -30.67
N ASN A 196 0.12 -7.81 -29.99
CA ASN A 196 1.14 -8.67 -30.61
C ASN A 196 0.66 -10.11 -30.89
N GLY A 197 -0.60 -10.43 -30.62
CA GLY A 197 -1.19 -11.77 -30.80
C GLY A 197 -0.97 -12.73 -29.64
N GLU A 198 -0.22 -12.35 -28.60
CA GLU A 198 -0.12 -13.13 -27.38
C GLU A 198 -1.40 -13.04 -26.54
N THR A 199 -1.58 -13.98 -25.61
CA THR A 199 -2.68 -13.93 -24.64
C THR A 199 -2.13 -13.55 -23.27
N TRP A 200 -2.79 -12.61 -22.60
CA TRP A 200 -2.67 -12.39 -21.18
C TRP A 200 -3.66 -13.28 -20.44
N ARG A 201 -3.19 -14.06 -19.46
CA ARG A 201 -4.03 -15.04 -18.74
C ARG A 201 -4.18 -14.64 -17.29
N ASN A 202 -5.31 -14.02 -16.97
CA ASN A 202 -5.60 -13.66 -15.59
C ASN A 202 -5.96 -14.91 -14.79
N VAL A 203 -5.37 -15.05 -13.60
CA VAL A 203 -6.03 -15.79 -12.53
C VAL A 203 -7.35 -15.09 -12.25
N VAL A 204 -8.45 -15.83 -12.18
CA VAL A 204 -9.78 -15.27 -11.89
C VAL A 204 -10.36 -15.94 -10.64
N THR A 205 -10.96 -15.13 -9.78
CA THR A 205 -11.75 -15.57 -8.62
C THR A 205 -13.18 -15.05 -8.76
N PRO A 206 -14.17 -15.61 -8.04
CA PRO A 206 -15.54 -15.10 -8.10
C PRO A 206 -15.66 -13.59 -7.84
N ALA A 207 -14.85 -13.06 -6.91
CA ALA A 207 -14.83 -11.62 -6.62
C ALA A 207 -14.33 -10.78 -7.81
N LYS A 208 -13.44 -11.32 -8.65
CA LYS A 208 -12.93 -10.61 -9.83
C LYS A 208 -13.78 -10.80 -11.09
N GLN A 209 -14.92 -11.49 -11.03
CA GLN A 209 -15.79 -11.71 -12.20
C GLN A 209 -16.89 -10.65 -12.38
N LYS A 210 -17.13 -9.82 -11.37
CA LYS A 210 -18.09 -8.72 -11.42
C LYS A 210 -17.66 -7.58 -10.52
N VAL A 211 -18.39 -6.47 -10.60
CA VAL A 211 -18.25 -5.34 -9.67
C VAL A 211 -18.59 -5.77 -8.24
N ALA A 212 -17.88 -5.22 -7.26
CA ALA A 212 -18.13 -5.50 -5.85
C ALA A 212 -19.29 -4.67 -5.33
N GLU A 213 -20.21 -5.31 -4.62
CA GLU A 213 -21.37 -4.64 -4.02
C GLU A 213 -21.50 -4.97 -2.54
N THR A 214 -21.19 -6.21 -2.18
CA THR A 214 -21.22 -6.71 -0.81
C THR A 214 -19.85 -6.64 -0.14
N LEU A 215 -19.84 -6.61 1.19
CA LEU A 215 -18.58 -6.60 1.94
C LEU A 215 -17.67 -7.80 1.59
N ASP A 216 -18.24 -8.99 1.41
CA ASP A 216 -17.44 -10.18 1.07
C ASP A 216 -16.86 -10.12 -0.35
N GLU A 217 -17.55 -9.47 -1.28
CA GLU A 217 -16.99 -9.19 -2.62
C GLU A 217 -15.82 -8.21 -2.52
N TYR A 218 -15.96 -7.11 -1.78
CA TYR A 218 -14.86 -6.17 -1.53
C TYR A 218 -13.66 -6.84 -0.83
N ARG A 219 -13.89 -7.69 0.19
CA ARG A 219 -12.82 -8.50 0.82
C ARG A 219 -12.15 -9.43 -0.18
N GLY A 220 -12.93 -9.99 -1.11
CA GLY A 220 -12.43 -10.81 -2.21
C GLY A 220 -11.49 -10.05 -3.15
N GLN A 221 -11.74 -8.76 -3.41
CA GLN A 221 -10.85 -7.90 -4.21
C GLN A 221 -9.46 -7.79 -3.58
N HIS A 222 -9.39 -7.46 -2.28
CA HIS A 222 -8.10 -7.35 -1.58
C HIS A 222 -7.42 -8.71 -1.41
N SER A 223 -8.19 -9.76 -1.12
CA SER A 223 -7.65 -11.12 -1.01
C SER A 223 -7.06 -11.64 -2.32
N TYR A 224 -7.59 -11.22 -3.48
CA TYR A 224 -7.08 -11.60 -4.80
C TYR A 224 -5.62 -11.17 -4.99
N ASN A 225 -5.29 -9.91 -4.68
CA ASN A 225 -3.93 -9.39 -4.85
C ASN A 225 -2.92 -10.21 -4.03
N LEU A 226 -3.31 -10.69 -2.85
CA LEU A 226 -2.48 -11.51 -1.96
C LEU A 226 -2.34 -12.98 -2.39
N LEU A 227 -2.89 -13.37 -3.55
CA LEU A 227 -2.55 -14.63 -4.21
C LEU A 227 -1.16 -14.57 -4.86
N ASP A 228 -0.73 -13.38 -5.28
CA ASP A 228 0.54 -13.16 -5.97
C ASP A 228 1.74 -13.36 -5.03
N ALA A 229 2.73 -14.11 -5.52
CA ALA A 229 3.91 -14.43 -4.73
C ALA A 229 4.88 -13.25 -4.56
N ASN A 230 4.95 -12.32 -5.52
CA ASN A 230 5.80 -11.14 -5.41
C ASN A 230 5.24 -10.18 -4.36
N LEU A 231 3.93 -9.91 -4.39
CA LEU A 231 3.29 -9.04 -3.39
C LEU A 231 3.42 -9.63 -1.98
N ARG A 232 3.18 -10.93 -1.78
CA ARG A 232 3.38 -11.56 -0.46
C ARG A 232 4.82 -11.48 0.03
N ARG A 233 5.81 -11.64 -0.84
CA ARG A 233 7.23 -11.49 -0.47
C ARG A 233 7.55 -10.04 -0.10
N PHE A 234 7.12 -9.08 -0.91
CA PHE A 234 7.28 -7.66 -0.63
C PHE A 234 6.70 -7.28 0.73
N ASN A 235 5.44 -7.66 0.98
CA ASN A 235 4.73 -7.42 2.23
C ASN A 235 5.38 -8.03 3.48
N SER A 236 6.14 -9.13 3.31
CA SER A 236 6.86 -9.75 4.42
C SER A 236 8.14 -9.01 4.81
N GLU A 237 8.67 -8.14 3.96
CA GLU A 237 9.95 -7.45 4.17
C GLU A 237 9.82 -5.93 4.25
N VAL A 238 8.77 -5.36 3.64
CA VAL A 238 8.58 -3.92 3.51
C VAL A 238 7.28 -3.51 4.22
N PRO A 239 7.36 -2.72 5.31
CA PRO A 239 6.17 -2.21 5.97
C PRO A 239 5.44 -1.19 5.08
N MET A 240 4.12 -1.24 5.09
CA MET A 240 3.26 -0.41 4.24
C MET A 240 2.55 0.69 5.03
N LEU A 241 2.64 1.91 4.52
CA LEU A 241 1.77 3.03 4.86
C LEU A 241 0.73 3.13 3.73
N ALA A 242 -0.52 2.74 3.99
CA ALA A 242 -1.55 2.62 2.95
C ALA A 242 -2.59 3.75 2.99
N GLN A 243 -2.89 4.30 1.81
CA GLN A 243 -4.04 5.13 1.49
C GLN A 243 -4.99 4.38 0.56
N TRP A 244 -6.22 4.88 0.47
CA TRP A 244 -7.18 4.45 -0.54
C TRP A 244 -7.38 5.58 -1.56
N ASP A 245 -7.95 5.25 -2.70
CA ASP A 245 -8.49 6.20 -3.67
C ASP A 245 -9.90 5.75 -4.06
N ASP A 246 -10.33 5.93 -5.32
CA ASP A 246 -11.67 5.58 -5.75
C ASP A 246 -11.89 4.10 -5.94
N HIS A 247 -10.93 3.38 -6.52
CA HIS A 247 -11.15 2.01 -6.97
C HIS A 247 -11.24 0.96 -5.84
N GLU A 248 -10.95 1.34 -4.59
CA GLU A 248 -11.42 0.59 -3.41
C GLU A 248 -12.94 0.54 -3.29
N THR A 249 -13.66 1.40 -4.00
CA THR A 249 -15.12 1.52 -4.04
C THR A 249 -15.65 1.39 -5.47
N THR A 250 -15.47 2.43 -6.29
CA THR A 250 -15.86 2.54 -7.71
C THR A 250 -15.25 3.81 -8.30
N ASN A 251 -14.84 3.78 -9.57
CA ASN A 251 -14.21 4.90 -10.29
C ASN A 251 -14.90 6.25 -10.04
N ASN A 252 -14.12 7.30 -9.77
CA ASN A 252 -14.52 8.69 -9.63
C ASN A 252 -15.55 9.01 -8.52
N TRP A 253 -15.72 8.11 -7.55
CA TRP A 253 -16.85 8.24 -6.64
C TRP A 253 -16.75 9.44 -5.68
N TYR A 254 -17.92 9.92 -5.23
CA TYR A 254 -18.04 10.92 -4.17
C TYR A 254 -19.19 10.63 -3.19
N PRO A 255 -19.13 11.15 -1.95
CA PRO A 255 -20.20 10.97 -0.97
C PRO A 255 -21.57 11.48 -1.48
N GLY A 256 -22.58 10.62 -1.38
CA GLY A 256 -23.95 10.93 -1.80
C GLY A 256 -24.26 10.67 -3.28
N GLU A 257 -23.30 10.16 -4.06
CA GLU A 257 -23.53 9.74 -5.44
C GLU A 257 -24.55 8.58 -5.55
N TRP A 258 -25.29 8.58 -6.66
CA TRP A 258 -26.16 7.48 -7.07
C TRP A 258 -25.71 6.95 -8.43
N LEU A 259 -25.24 5.70 -8.49
CA LEU A 259 -24.68 5.13 -9.70
C LEU A 259 -25.72 4.91 -10.80
N GLU A 260 -25.32 5.23 -12.03
CA GLU A 260 -26.08 4.90 -13.23
C GLU A 260 -25.62 3.59 -13.88
N ASP A 261 -24.42 3.10 -13.55
CA ASP A 261 -23.81 1.91 -14.14
C ASP A 261 -24.66 0.64 -13.92
N GLU A 262 -25.19 0.08 -15.01
CA GLU A 262 -26.07 -1.09 -15.03
C GLU A 262 -25.44 -2.37 -14.46
N ARG A 263 -24.10 -2.44 -14.37
CA ARG A 263 -23.39 -3.58 -13.74
C ARG A 263 -23.73 -3.71 -12.25
N TYR A 264 -24.17 -2.63 -11.62
CA TYR A 264 -24.52 -2.57 -10.20
C TYR A 264 -26.02 -2.72 -9.97
N THR A 265 -26.38 -3.54 -8.99
CA THR A 265 -27.74 -3.59 -8.41
C THR A 265 -27.88 -2.60 -7.25
N GLU A 266 -26.85 -2.46 -6.41
CA GLU A 266 -26.76 -1.41 -5.39
C GLU A 266 -26.25 -0.12 -6.03
N LYS A 267 -27.06 0.95 -5.97
CA LYS A 267 -26.72 2.24 -6.58
C LYS A 267 -26.22 3.28 -5.58
N ASN A 268 -26.43 3.07 -4.29
CA ASN A 268 -26.00 4.01 -3.26
C ASN A 268 -24.49 3.88 -3.02
N VAL A 269 -23.73 4.81 -3.60
CA VAL A 269 -22.27 4.84 -3.47
C VAL A 269 -21.81 4.99 -2.03
N SER A 270 -22.57 5.69 -1.18
CA SER A 270 -22.18 5.85 0.23
C SER A 270 -22.20 4.51 0.97
N LEU A 271 -23.09 3.59 0.57
CA LEU A 271 -23.13 2.23 1.11
C LEU A 271 -22.00 1.36 0.54
N LEU A 272 -21.73 1.47 -0.75
CA LEU A 272 -20.59 0.82 -1.40
C LEU A 272 -19.27 1.26 -0.76
N ALA A 273 -19.06 2.56 -0.59
CA ALA A 273 -17.88 3.16 0.04
C ALA A 273 -17.72 2.71 1.50
N ALA A 274 -18.81 2.57 2.25
CA ALA A 274 -18.74 2.04 3.61
C ALA A 274 -18.22 0.59 3.65
N ARG A 275 -18.66 -0.25 2.69
CA ARG A 275 -18.22 -1.64 2.55
C ARG A 275 -16.77 -1.74 2.03
N GLY A 276 -16.44 -0.97 0.99
CA GLY A 276 -15.08 -0.86 0.43
C GLY A 276 -14.08 -0.40 1.50
N ARG A 277 -14.41 0.67 2.25
CA ARG A 277 -13.59 1.16 3.36
C ARG A 277 -13.36 0.10 4.43
N GLN A 278 -14.41 -0.63 4.82
CA GLN A 278 -14.27 -1.69 5.80
C GLN A 278 -13.31 -2.78 5.28
N ALA A 279 -13.48 -3.25 4.05
CA ALA A 279 -12.60 -4.25 3.46
C ALA A 279 -11.15 -3.76 3.34
N PHE A 280 -10.92 -2.52 2.91
CA PHE A 280 -9.61 -1.87 2.85
C PHE A 280 -8.94 -1.84 4.23
N LEU A 281 -9.66 -1.36 5.25
CA LEU A 281 -9.13 -1.27 6.61
C LEU A 281 -8.89 -2.63 7.26
N GLU A 282 -9.64 -3.66 6.87
CA GLU A 282 -9.38 -5.04 7.28
C GLU A 282 -8.11 -5.57 6.58
N HIS A 283 -7.95 -5.36 5.28
CA HIS A 283 -6.91 -6.01 4.46
C HIS A 283 -5.58 -5.25 4.37
N THR A 284 -5.49 -4.05 4.95
CA THR A 284 -4.24 -3.30 5.05
C THR A 284 -3.75 -3.22 6.51
N PRO A 285 -2.44 -3.03 6.78
CA PRO A 285 -1.89 -2.94 8.13
C PRO A 285 -2.13 -1.58 8.81
N VAL A 286 -3.25 -0.91 8.50
CA VAL A 286 -3.64 0.38 9.07
C VAL A 286 -4.06 0.27 10.54
N ARG A 287 -3.53 1.11 11.43
CA ARG A 287 -3.96 1.19 12.83
C ARG A 287 -5.29 1.92 12.95
N GLN A 288 -6.29 1.23 13.47
CA GLN A 288 -7.59 1.83 13.81
C GLN A 288 -7.59 2.37 15.24
N ARG A 289 -8.25 3.51 15.46
CA ARG A 289 -8.43 4.12 16.80
C ARG A 289 -9.92 4.17 17.12
N SER A 290 -10.29 3.78 18.33
CA SER A 290 -11.69 3.83 18.78
C SER A 290 -12.28 5.24 18.78
N THR A 291 -11.45 6.27 18.96
CA THR A 291 -11.84 7.69 18.92
C THR A 291 -12.08 8.23 17.50
N SER A 292 -11.65 7.48 16.47
CA SER A 292 -11.75 7.91 15.07
C SER A 292 -11.87 6.68 14.17
N PRO A 293 -12.94 5.89 14.34
CA PRO A 293 -13.14 4.66 13.58
C PRO A 293 -13.26 4.99 12.10
N GLY A 294 -12.62 4.19 11.24
CA GLY A 294 -12.68 4.39 9.80
C GLY A 294 -11.75 5.48 9.24
N ARG A 295 -11.02 6.21 10.09
CA ARG A 295 -10.18 7.33 9.62
C ARG A 295 -8.96 6.84 8.84
N ILE A 296 -8.77 7.41 7.64
CA ILE A 296 -7.66 7.07 6.75
C ILE A 296 -6.50 8.07 6.83
N HIS A 297 -6.77 9.38 6.91
CA HIS A 297 -5.69 10.35 7.07
C HIS A 297 -4.95 10.20 8.41
N ARG A 298 -3.61 10.20 8.35
CA ARG A 298 -2.70 9.88 9.46
C ARG A 298 -1.33 10.55 9.23
N ARG A 299 -0.51 10.68 10.27
CA ARG A 299 0.87 11.14 10.16
C ARG A 299 1.85 10.17 10.82
N PHE A 300 3.06 10.07 10.27
CA PHE A 300 4.10 9.14 10.69
C PHE A 300 5.44 9.86 10.78
N ALA A 301 5.90 10.14 12.00
CA ALA A 301 7.26 10.60 12.23
C ALA A 301 8.21 9.40 12.06
N TYR A 302 9.14 9.51 11.11
CA TYR A 302 10.17 8.53 10.83
C TYR A 302 11.53 9.07 11.27
N GLY A 303 11.72 9.12 12.58
CA GLY A 303 12.88 9.77 13.21
C GLY A 303 12.83 11.29 13.18
N PRO A 304 13.96 11.97 13.43
CA PRO A 304 14.00 13.44 13.48
C PRO A 304 13.94 14.11 12.10
N SER A 305 14.21 13.36 11.03
CA SER A 305 14.49 13.92 9.71
C SER A 305 13.31 13.87 8.74
N LEU A 306 12.38 12.94 8.93
CA LEU A 306 11.27 12.70 8.00
C LEU A 306 9.94 12.56 8.72
N GLU A 307 8.90 13.22 8.22
CA GLU A 307 7.52 12.96 8.60
C GLU A 307 6.62 12.84 7.36
N VAL A 308 5.81 11.78 7.34
CA VAL A 308 4.85 11.50 6.25
C VAL A 308 3.44 11.87 6.70
N PHE A 309 2.73 12.65 5.91
CA PHE A 309 1.34 13.06 6.10
C PHE A 309 0.48 12.39 5.03
N MET A 310 -0.28 11.37 5.42
CA MET A 310 -1.18 10.65 4.54
C MET A 310 -2.55 11.33 4.53
N LEU A 311 -3.03 11.67 3.34
CA LEU A 311 -4.35 12.25 3.09
C LEU A 311 -5.42 11.17 2.84
N ASP A 312 -6.66 11.61 2.86
CA ASP A 312 -7.84 10.90 2.36
C ASP A 312 -8.63 11.93 1.55
N MET A 313 -8.58 11.84 0.22
CA MET A 313 -9.22 12.82 -0.65
C MET A 313 -10.55 12.30 -1.23
N ARG A 314 -11.09 11.22 -0.66
CA ARG A 314 -12.38 10.61 -1.06
C ARG A 314 -13.48 10.80 -0.04
N THR A 315 -13.20 10.58 1.24
CA THR A 315 -14.25 10.53 2.27
C THR A 315 -15.00 11.86 2.45
N TYR A 316 -14.31 12.99 2.24
CA TYR A 316 -14.78 14.31 2.70
C TYR A 316 -15.07 15.30 1.58
N ARG A 317 -14.90 14.89 0.32
CA ARG A 317 -15.04 15.74 -0.86
C ARG A 317 -16.50 16.03 -1.21
N GLY A 318 -16.70 17.14 -1.93
CA GLY A 318 -17.94 17.44 -2.62
C GLY A 318 -18.09 16.68 -3.94
N ALA A 319 -19.31 16.68 -4.47
CA ALA A 319 -19.66 16.03 -5.73
C ALA A 319 -18.82 16.51 -6.93
N ASN A 320 -18.61 15.62 -7.90
CA ASN A 320 -18.01 15.99 -9.18
C ASN A 320 -18.89 17.02 -9.88
N SER A 321 -18.28 18.13 -10.24
CA SER A 321 -18.97 19.26 -10.88
C SER A 321 -18.08 19.84 -11.97
N ARG A 322 -18.56 20.88 -12.66
CA ARG A 322 -17.73 21.68 -13.57
C ARG A 322 -16.50 22.30 -12.88
N ASN A 323 -16.43 22.28 -11.55
CA ASN A 323 -15.30 22.75 -10.75
C ASN A 323 -14.98 24.25 -10.94
N ARG A 324 -16.00 25.07 -11.22
CA ARG A 324 -15.88 26.52 -11.55
C ARG A 324 -16.44 27.47 -10.49
N GLN A 325 -16.75 26.97 -9.30
CA GLN A 325 -17.29 27.80 -8.22
C GLN A 325 -16.25 28.83 -7.77
N THR A 326 -16.68 30.07 -7.51
CA THR A 326 -15.80 31.17 -7.10
C THR A 326 -15.64 31.30 -5.58
N GLU A 327 -16.44 30.58 -4.80
CA GLU A 327 -16.47 30.65 -3.34
C GLU A 327 -16.37 29.25 -2.73
N SER A 328 -15.67 29.16 -1.59
CA SER A 328 -15.53 27.91 -0.85
C SER A 328 -16.86 27.49 -0.23
N SER A 329 -17.24 26.23 -0.44
CA SER A 329 -18.43 25.62 0.16
C SER A 329 -18.25 24.11 0.30
N ALA A 330 -19.26 23.41 0.83
CA ALA A 330 -19.27 21.94 0.84
C ALA A 330 -19.15 21.32 -0.57
N GLN A 331 -19.54 22.04 -1.63
CA GLN A 331 -19.40 21.56 -3.01
C GLN A 331 -17.97 21.64 -3.55
N THR A 332 -17.14 22.51 -2.98
CA THR A 332 -15.74 22.69 -3.39
C THR A 332 -14.76 22.03 -2.44
N ALA A 333 -15.25 21.35 -1.38
CA ALA A 333 -14.40 20.62 -0.46
C ALA A 333 -13.73 19.45 -1.18
N PHE A 334 -12.45 19.21 -0.87
CA PHE A 334 -11.71 18.06 -1.35
C PHE A 334 -11.16 17.23 -0.18
N LEU A 335 -10.43 17.88 0.72
CA LEU A 335 -10.01 17.32 2.02
C LEU A 335 -11.11 17.47 3.08
N GLY A 336 -11.92 18.53 2.96
CA GLY A 336 -12.87 18.92 4.00
C GLY A 336 -12.19 19.60 5.19
N GLU A 337 -12.96 20.41 5.93
CA GLU A 337 -12.40 21.34 6.92
C GLU A 337 -11.64 20.66 8.07
N ASP A 338 -12.13 19.52 8.57
CA ASP A 338 -11.48 18.83 9.68
C ASP A 338 -10.11 18.26 9.30
N GLN A 339 -10.01 17.65 8.12
CA GLN A 339 -8.74 17.13 7.61
C GLN A 339 -7.80 18.26 7.19
N PHE A 340 -8.31 19.32 6.56
CA PHE A 340 -7.55 20.52 6.25
C PHE A 340 -6.91 21.09 7.53
N ALA A 341 -7.72 21.33 8.56
CA ALA A 341 -7.26 21.91 9.81
C ALA A 341 -6.31 20.96 10.57
N TRP A 342 -6.53 19.64 10.47
CA TRP A 342 -5.59 18.65 10.98
C TRP A 342 -4.24 18.70 10.25
N LEU A 343 -4.24 18.76 8.91
CA LEU A 343 -3.03 18.78 8.09
C LEU A 343 -2.22 20.04 8.39
N HIS A 344 -2.85 21.22 8.34
CA HIS A 344 -2.19 22.48 8.63
C HIS A 344 -1.56 22.51 10.03
N ARG A 345 -2.33 22.13 11.07
CA ARG A 345 -1.79 22.03 12.45
C ARG A 345 -0.65 21.02 12.56
N SER A 346 -0.74 19.89 11.86
CA SER A 346 0.27 18.84 11.93
C SER A 346 1.56 19.25 11.22
N LEU A 347 1.47 19.89 10.06
CA LEU A 347 2.62 20.45 9.34
C LEU A 347 3.32 21.53 10.19
N LYS A 348 2.55 22.42 10.81
CA LYS A 348 3.08 23.47 11.70
C LYS A 348 3.76 22.92 12.95
N ALA A 349 3.24 21.82 13.50
CA ALA A 349 3.78 21.18 14.69
C ALA A 349 4.98 20.26 14.40
N SER A 350 5.22 19.91 13.14
CA SER A 350 6.27 18.99 12.74
C SER A 350 7.64 19.63 12.88
N THR A 351 8.53 18.97 13.60
CA THR A 351 9.95 19.34 13.73
C THR A 351 10.84 18.57 12.76
N ALA A 352 10.26 17.74 11.88
CA ALA A 352 11.03 16.98 10.92
C ALA A 352 11.64 17.88 9.84
N THR A 353 12.86 17.57 9.40
CA THR A 353 13.50 18.30 8.29
C THR A 353 12.60 18.27 7.07
N TRP A 354 12.17 17.07 6.63
CA TRP A 354 11.31 16.86 5.48
C TRP A 354 9.87 16.51 5.88
N LYS A 355 8.92 17.13 5.19
CA LYS A 355 7.48 16.90 5.35
C LYS A 355 6.94 16.37 4.02
N VAL A 356 6.71 15.07 3.96
CA VAL A 356 6.20 14.41 2.76
C VAL A 356 4.69 14.32 2.86
N ILE A 357 3.96 14.97 1.95
CA ILE A 357 2.52 14.82 1.81
C ILE A 357 2.26 13.71 0.79
N ALA A 358 1.73 12.59 1.27
CA ALA A 358 1.27 11.50 0.42
C ALA A 358 -0.18 11.78 0.02
N SER A 359 -0.41 12.01 -1.26
CA SER A 359 -1.71 12.32 -1.87
C SER A 359 -2.13 11.12 -2.71
N ASP A 360 -3.41 10.77 -2.67
CA ASP A 360 -3.94 9.75 -3.59
C ASP A 360 -4.00 10.33 -5.02
N MET A 361 -4.58 11.52 -5.20
CA MET A 361 -4.61 12.25 -6.47
C MET A 361 -3.54 13.36 -6.64
N PRO A 362 -3.19 13.73 -7.89
CA PRO A 362 -2.31 14.85 -8.22
C PRO A 362 -2.94 16.24 -8.03
N ILE A 363 -2.09 17.27 -7.93
CA ILE A 363 -2.49 18.65 -7.61
C ILE A 363 -2.92 19.42 -8.86
N GLY A 364 -2.06 19.46 -9.88
CA GLY A 364 -2.24 20.32 -11.05
C GLY A 364 -2.78 19.60 -12.29
N LEU A 365 -3.01 18.29 -12.23
CA LEU A 365 -3.46 17.51 -13.37
C LEU A 365 -4.98 17.57 -13.53
N VAL A 366 -5.40 17.84 -14.75
CA VAL A 366 -6.81 17.86 -15.15
C VAL A 366 -7.27 16.43 -15.36
N VAL A 367 -8.09 15.94 -14.43
CA VAL A 367 -8.74 14.62 -14.51
C VAL A 367 -10.23 14.84 -14.73
N SER A 368 -10.68 14.58 -15.96
CA SER A 368 -12.08 14.77 -16.37
C SER A 368 -12.96 13.60 -15.97
N ASP A 369 -14.18 13.90 -15.52
CA ASP A 369 -15.25 12.93 -15.28
C ASP A 369 -16.44 13.26 -16.18
N GLY A 370 -16.32 12.88 -17.45
CA GLY A 370 -17.18 13.36 -18.52
C GLY A 370 -17.09 14.88 -18.67
N ASP A 371 -18.18 15.56 -18.35
CA ASP A 371 -18.28 17.02 -18.38
C ASP A 371 -17.82 17.67 -17.06
N ALA A 372 -17.68 16.88 -15.99
CA ALA A 372 -17.21 17.31 -14.68
C ALA A 372 -15.70 17.06 -14.51
N TYR A 373 -15.19 17.37 -13.33
CA TYR A 373 -13.81 17.08 -12.94
C TYR A 373 -13.78 16.21 -11.69
N GLU A 374 -12.80 15.31 -11.67
CA GLU A 374 -12.51 14.38 -10.60
C GLU A 374 -11.46 14.97 -9.66
N ALA A 375 -10.31 15.39 -10.17
CA ALA A 375 -9.22 15.86 -9.32
C ALA A 375 -9.38 17.33 -8.86
N ILE A 376 -8.28 17.89 -8.33
CA ILE A 376 -8.18 19.27 -7.84
C ILE A 376 -8.36 20.28 -8.97
N ALA A 377 -7.62 20.09 -10.07
CA ALA A 377 -7.52 21.08 -11.14
C ALA A 377 -8.87 21.33 -11.84
N ASN A 378 -9.14 22.59 -12.20
CA ASN A 378 -10.41 22.99 -12.82
C ASN A 378 -10.36 23.16 -14.35
N GLY A 379 -9.17 23.12 -14.95
CA GLY A 379 -8.95 23.22 -16.40
C GLY A 379 -9.18 24.62 -16.98
N ASP A 380 -9.21 25.68 -16.16
CA ASP A 380 -9.33 27.07 -16.63
C ASP A 380 -7.97 27.73 -16.84
N ALA A 381 -6.91 27.23 -16.18
CA ALA A 381 -5.61 27.89 -16.13
C ALA A 381 -5.67 29.34 -15.57
N GLY A 382 -6.71 29.64 -14.79
CA GLY A 382 -7.07 30.96 -14.28
C GLY A 382 -6.75 31.15 -12.79
N ASP A 383 -7.45 32.10 -12.15
CA ASP A 383 -7.43 32.20 -10.69
C ASP A 383 -8.05 30.93 -10.07
N PRO A 384 -7.72 30.57 -8.82
CA PRO A 384 -8.26 29.33 -8.23
C PRO A 384 -9.78 29.32 -8.21
N LEU A 385 -10.37 28.26 -8.76
CA LEU A 385 -11.81 28.00 -8.73
C LEU A 385 -12.08 26.57 -8.24
N GLY A 386 -13.30 26.36 -7.74
CA GLY A 386 -13.74 25.04 -7.29
C GLY A 386 -12.84 24.49 -6.19
N ARG A 387 -12.38 23.25 -6.37
CA ARG A 387 -11.52 22.53 -5.41
C ARG A 387 -10.14 23.15 -5.23
N GLU A 388 -9.65 23.89 -6.23
CA GLU A 388 -8.38 24.62 -6.11
C GLU A 388 -8.42 25.68 -5.01
N LEU A 389 -9.61 26.19 -4.62
CA LEU A 389 -9.74 27.14 -3.53
C LEU A 389 -9.20 26.58 -2.20
N GLU A 390 -9.42 25.30 -1.92
CA GLU A 390 -8.93 24.66 -0.70
C GLU A 390 -7.40 24.44 -0.75
N VAL A 391 -6.87 24.07 -1.91
CA VAL A 391 -5.43 23.91 -2.13
C VAL A 391 -4.70 25.26 -2.09
N ALA A 392 -5.25 26.30 -2.70
CA ALA A 392 -4.75 27.67 -2.62
C ALA A 392 -4.67 28.14 -1.15
N ARG A 393 -5.69 27.83 -0.35
CA ARG A 393 -5.71 28.11 1.10
C ARG A 393 -4.61 27.34 1.84
N LEU A 394 -4.38 26.07 1.51
CA LEU A 394 -3.32 25.24 2.12
C LEU A 394 -1.94 25.79 1.78
N LEU A 395 -1.68 26.03 0.49
CA LEU A 395 -0.41 26.54 -0.01
C LEU A 395 -0.07 27.93 0.58
N ARG A 396 -1.08 28.81 0.69
CA ARG A 396 -0.95 30.09 1.41
C ARG A 396 -0.59 29.88 2.87
N SER A 397 -1.26 28.97 3.56
CA SER A 397 -1.01 28.70 4.98
C SER A 397 0.40 28.14 5.22
N ILE A 398 0.90 27.27 4.33
CA ILE A 398 2.28 26.74 4.36
C ILE A 398 3.29 27.89 4.23
N ARG A 399 3.08 28.80 3.27
CA ARG A 399 3.93 29.99 3.08
C ARG A 399 3.89 30.91 4.31
N ASP A 400 2.70 31.27 4.77
CA ASP A 400 2.52 32.28 5.83
C ASP A 400 3.08 31.81 7.18
N ASP A 401 2.94 30.52 7.48
CA ASP A 401 3.53 29.90 8.67
C ASP A 401 5.00 29.46 8.48
N LYS A 402 5.59 29.74 7.31
CA LYS A 402 6.99 29.40 6.96
C LYS A 402 7.31 27.93 7.16
N ILE A 403 6.40 27.06 6.75
CA ILE A 403 6.58 25.61 6.79
C ILE A 403 7.46 25.23 5.59
N GLN A 404 8.70 24.85 5.88
CA GLN A 404 9.72 24.51 4.87
C GLN A 404 9.76 23.02 4.54
N ASN A 405 10.42 22.70 3.42
CA ASN A 405 10.79 21.33 3.00
C ASN A 405 9.58 20.40 2.82
N VAL A 406 8.54 20.92 2.14
CA VAL A 406 7.33 20.16 1.81
C VAL A 406 7.45 19.56 0.41
N VAL A 407 7.23 18.24 0.29
CA VAL A 407 7.23 17.51 -0.98
C VAL A 407 5.96 16.70 -1.11
N TRP A 408 5.39 16.65 -2.31
CA TRP A 408 4.18 15.88 -2.61
C TRP A 408 4.51 14.62 -3.40
N LEU A 409 3.94 13.49 -2.98
CA LEU A 409 4.03 12.20 -3.67
C LEU A 409 2.62 11.75 -4.04
N THR A 410 2.36 11.50 -5.32
CA THR A 410 1.01 11.26 -5.86
C THR A 410 0.98 10.07 -6.83
N ALA A 411 -0.22 9.54 -7.11
CA ALA A 411 -0.47 8.42 -8.03
C ALA A 411 -1.68 8.72 -8.96
N ASP A 412 -2.65 7.80 -9.09
CA ASP A 412 -3.94 7.90 -9.83
C ASP A 412 -3.82 7.93 -11.37
N VAL A 413 -2.92 8.71 -11.95
CA VAL A 413 -2.96 9.01 -13.39
C VAL A 413 -2.24 8.00 -14.31
N HIS A 414 -1.65 6.95 -13.74
CA HIS A 414 -1.04 5.82 -14.46
C HIS A 414 0.11 6.18 -15.42
N TYR A 415 0.93 7.14 -15.00
CA TYR A 415 2.26 7.39 -15.55
C TYR A 415 3.18 7.98 -14.47
N THR A 416 4.44 8.22 -14.81
CA THR A 416 5.39 8.85 -13.87
C THR A 416 5.86 10.22 -14.35
N ALA A 417 5.97 11.18 -13.43
CA ALA A 417 6.39 12.54 -13.72
C ALA A 417 7.00 13.26 -12.52
N ALA A 418 7.80 14.28 -12.81
CA ALA A 418 8.28 15.26 -11.85
C ALA A 418 7.76 16.64 -12.27
N HIS A 419 6.99 17.28 -11.40
CA HIS A 419 6.47 18.61 -11.60
C HIS A 419 7.04 19.58 -10.57
N HIS A 420 7.47 20.75 -11.03
CA HIS A 420 7.89 21.84 -10.16
C HIS A 420 6.86 22.98 -10.24
N TYR A 421 6.33 23.40 -9.11
CA TYR A 421 5.34 24.47 -9.02
C TYR A 421 6.02 25.73 -8.52
N SER A 422 5.77 26.88 -9.16
CA SER A 422 6.37 28.16 -8.77
C SER A 422 5.39 29.32 -8.94
N PRO A 423 5.28 30.23 -7.95
CA PRO A 423 4.44 31.42 -8.04
C PRO A 423 4.82 32.34 -9.21
N GLU A 424 6.08 32.29 -9.67
CA GLU A 424 6.55 33.10 -10.81
C GLU A 424 5.87 32.72 -12.14
N ARG A 425 5.38 31.49 -12.25
CA ARG A 425 4.65 30.97 -13.42
C ARG A 425 3.14 30.87 -13.18
N ALA A 426 2.70 31.09 -11.94
CA ALA A 426 1.34 30.81 -11.51
C ALA A 426 0.42 32.03 -11.68
N ARG A 427 -0.88 31.75 -11.77
CA ARG A 427 -1.94 32.76 -11.62
C ARG A 427 -2.13 33.12 -10.15
N PHE A 428 -2.24 32.12 -9.29
CA PHE A 428 -2.25 32.29 -7.85
C PHE A 428 -0.82 32.36 -7.33
N GLN A 429 -0.37 33.51 -6.82
CA GLN A 429 1.05 33.70 -6.47
C GLN A 429 1.33 33.55 -4.97
N GLU A 430 0.32 33.24 -4.17
CA GLU A 430 0.44 33.27 -2.72
C GLU A 430 0.93 31.96 -2.11
N PHE A 431 2.04 31.42 -2.61
CA PHE A 431 2.64 30.17 -2.12
C PHE A 431 4.16 30.15 -2.33
N ALA A 432 4.85 29.24 -1.65
CA ALA A 432 6.28 28.97 -1.86
C ALA A 432 6.47 27.87 -2.92
N PRO A 433 7.54 27.90 -3.74
CA PRO A 433 7.80 26.83 -4.71
C PRO A 433 7.87 25.45 -4.06
N PHE A 434 7.38 24.42 -4.75
CA PHE A 434 7.39 23.05 -4.25
C PHE A 434 7.46 22.02 -5.38
N TRP A 435 7.79 20.78 -5.00
CA TRP A 435 7.85 19.64 -5.91
C TRP A 435 6.70 18.66 -5.67
N GLU A 436 6.17 18.15 -6.78
CA GLU A 436 5.29 16.99 -6.84
C GLU A 436 5.95 15.91 -7.68
N PHE A 437 5.94 14.68 -7.18
CA PHE A 437 6.39 13.51 -7.92
C PHE A 437 5.25 12.51 -8.05
N VAL A 438 4.91 12.21 -9.30
CA VAL A 438 3.82 11.30 -9.67
C VAL A 438 4.44 9.93 -10.00
N SER A 439 3.88 8.86 -9.46
CA SER A 439 4.27 7.51 -9.88
C SER A 439 3.13 6.49 -9.77
N GLY A 440 2.89 5.84 -10.90
CA GLY A 440 1.98 4.73 -11.10
C GLY A 440 1.93 4.38 -12.59
N PRO A 441 1.33 3.27 -13.01
CA PRO A 441 0.71 2.27 -12.16
C PRO A 441 1.70 1.18 -11.74
N LEU A 442 1.37 0.44 -10.68
CA LEU A 442 2.12 -0.75 -10.26
C LEU A 442 1.79 -1.95 -11.15
N HIS A 443 0.50 -2.24 -11.31
CA HIS A 443 0.04 -3.38 -12.10
C HIS A 443 -1.35 -3.10 -12.66
N ALA A 444 -1.48 -2.04 -13.43
CA ALA A 444 -2.74 -1.59 -14.02
C ALA A 444 -2.53 -1.08 -15.45
N GLY A 445 -3.63 -0.72 -16.12
CA GLY A 445 -3.57 -0.18 -17.48
C GLY A 445 -2.89 1.18 -17.48
N THR A 446 -2.18 1.57 -18.53
CA THR A 446 -1.40 2.82 -18.52
C THR A 446 -2.07 3.94 -19.31
N PHE A 447 -1.97 5.18 -18.84
CA PHE A 447 -2.62 6.35 -19.46
C PHE A 447 -1.70 7.57 -19.51
N GLY A 448 -2.24 8.66 -20.05
CA GLY A 448 -1.58 9.96 -20.04
C GLY A 448 -0.56 10.17 -21.17
N PRO A 449 0.24 11.26 -21.08
CA PRO A 449 0.27 12.20 -19.96
C PRO A 449 -1.01 13.05 -19.88
N GLY A 450 -1.41 13.45 -18.67
CA GLY A 450 -2.55 14.35 -18.46
C GLY A 450 -2.19 15.81 -18.75
N ALA A 451 -3.21 16.64 -19.00
CA ALA A 451 -3.03 18.09 -19.15
C ALA A 451 -2.84 18.74 -17.78
N LEU A 452 -1.92 19.71 -17.69
CA LEU A 452 -1.71 20.51 -16.47
C LEU A 452 -2.48 21.83 -16.53
N ASP A 453 -3.06 22.21 -15.39
CA ASP A 453 -3.65 23.52 -15.16
C ASP A 453 -2.60 24.53 -14.69
N ALA A 454 -2.61 25.76 -15.25
CA ALA A 454 -1.63 26.79 -14.94
C ALA A 454 -1.89 27.59 -13.64
N THR A 455 -2.98 27.32 -12.90
CA THR A 455 -3.36 28.07 -11.69
C THR A 455 -2.21 28.15 -10.68
N PHE A 456 -1.50 27.04 -10.47
CA PHE A 456 -0.33 26.96 -9.58
C PHE A 456 1.02 26.91 -10.31
N GLY A 457 1.04 27.24 -11.60
CA GLY A 457 2.28 27.39 -12.40
C GLY A 457 3.18 26.14 -12.48
N PRO A 458 2.65 24.93 -12.73
CA PRO A 458 3.47 23.74 -12.86
C PRO A 458 4.39 23.82 -14.08
N GLU A 459 5.56 23.22 -13.94
CA GLU A 459 6.51 22.92 -15.01
C GLU A 459 6.74 21.41 -15.04
N VAL A 460 6.56 20.79 -16.21
CA VAL A 460 6.92 19.39 -16.43
C VAL A 460 8.44 19.31 -16.58
N VAL A 461 9.11 18.87 -15.52
CA VAL A 461 10.56 18.67 -15.53
C VAL A 461 10.92 17.31 -16.14
N PHE A 462 10.08 16.32 -15.87
CA PHE A 462 10.19 14.98 -16.45
C PHE A 462 8.83 14.33 -16.53
N GLN A 463 8.60 13.51 -17.56
CA GLN A 463 7.48 12.59 -17.63
C GLN A 463 7.82 11.36 -18.48
N LYS A 464 7.22 10.22 -18.14
CA LYS A 464 7.20 9.04 -18.99
C LYS A 464 5.83 8.38 -18.89
N ALA A 465 5.15 8.32 -20.02
CA ALA A 465 3.84 7.73 -20.22
C ALA A 465 3.89 6.82 -21.46
N PRO A 466 2.82 6.07 -21.77
CA PRO A 466 2.70 5.35 -23.04
C PRO A 466 2.97 6.24 -24.26
N PRO A 467 3.33 5.64 -25.41
CA PRO A 467 3.44 6.39 -26.66
C PRO A 467 2.13 7.09 -27.02
N GLU A 468 2.23 8.22 -27.72
CA GLU A 468 1.06 8.97 -28.16
C GLU A 468 0.10 8.07 -28.96
N GLY A 469 -1.18 8.07 -28.57
CA GLY A 469 -2.24 7.24 -29.17
C GLY A 469 -2.34 5.82 -28.62
N GLU A 470 -1.42 5.38 -27.76
CA GLU A 470 -1.53 4.12 -27.00
C GLU A 470 -2.09 4.37 -25.60
N SER A 471 -3.03 3.54 -25.15
CA SER A 471 -3.59 3.59 -23.79
C SER A 471 -3.98 2.19 -23.32
N ASN A 472 -4.17 2.04 -22.01
CA ASN A 472 -4.46 0.76 -21.35
C ASN A 472 -3.48 -0.36 -21.75
N LEU A 473 -2.18 -0.06 -21.80
CA LEU A 473 -1.18 -1.07 -22.15
C LEU A 473 -1.02 -2.10 -21.01
N PRO A 474 -0.83 -3.39 -21.32
CA PRO A 474 -0.59 -4.40 -20.30
C PRO A 474 0.78 -4.17 -19.60
N PRO A 475 0.95 -4.64 -18.36
CA PRO A 475 2.22 -4.54 -17.63
C PRO A 475 3.43 -5.09 -18.40
N SER A 476 3.23 -6.07 -19.30
CA SER A 476 4.29 -6.62 -20.16
C SER A 476 4.90 -5.63 -21.15
N ARG A 477 4.30 -4.44 -21.32
CA ARG A 477 4.86 -3.35 -22.15
C ARG A 477 5.88 -2.49 -21.41
N GLY A 478 6.03 -2.66 -20.09
CA GLY A 478 7.09 -2.02 -19.31
C GLY A 478 6.83 -0.55 -18.91
N TYR A 479 5.57 -0.10 -19.00
CA TYR A 479 5.14 1.24 -18.55
C TYR A 479 4.53 1.21 -17.14
N GLN A 480 5.05 0.32 -16.27
CA GLN A 480 4.74 0.34 -14.85
C GLN A 480 5.87 1.05 -14.12
N PHE A 481 5.52 1.87 -13.13
CA PHE A 481 6.45 2.80 -12.50
C PHE A 481 6.32 2.78 -10.99
N PHE A 482 7.42 3.07 -10.30
CA PHE A 482 7.41 3.37 -8.88
C PHE A 482 8.44 4.47 -8.61
N GLY A 483 8.22 5.22 -7.54
CA GLY A 483 9.17 6.20 -7.06
C GLY A 483 10.02 5.65 -5.90
N GLN A 484 11.28 6.10 -5.82
CA GLN A 484 12.17 5.85 -4.69
C GLN A 484 12.63 7.19 -4.11
N VAL A 485 12.65 7.30 -2.80
CA VAL A 485 13.19 8.44 -2.07
C VAL A 485 14.32 7.95 -1.17
N ASP A 486 15.48 8.59 -1.32
CA ASP A 486 16.66 8.40 -0.47
C ASP A 486 16.91 9.70 0.30
N LEU A 487 16.84 9.64 1.62
CA LEU A 487 17.23 10.71 2.53
C LEU A 487 18.61 10.38 3.11
N ASP A 488 19.57 11.27 2.90
CA ASP A 488 20.92 11.17 3.45
C ASP A 488 20.94 11.63 4.92
N GLY A 489 21.48 10.80 5.81
CA GLY A 489 21.42 11.04 7.26
C GLY A 489 22.33 12.15 7.78
N ASP A 490 23.33 12.57 6.99
CA ASP A 490 24.31 13.58 7.40
C ASP A 490 23.97 14.96 6.83
N SER A 491 23.71 15.03 5.53
CA SER A 491 23.40 16.26 4.80
C SER A 491 21.93 16.62 4.80
N GLU A 492 21.06 15.69 5.20
CA GLU A 492 19.61 15.81 5.11
C GLU A 492 19.11 16.06 3.68
N THR A 493 19.92 15.72 2.65
CA THR A 493 19.51 15.84 1.25
C THR A 493 18.49 14.77 0.89
N LEU A 494 17.37 15.17 0.29
CA LEU A 494 16.36 14.26 -0.23
C LEU A 494 16.58 14.03 -1.73
N THR A 495 16.84 12.79 -2.13
CA THR A 495 16.95 12.39 -3.54
C THR A 495 15.72 11.59 -3.94
N VAL A 496 14.96 12.11 -4.89
CA VAL A 496 13.80 11.43 -5.48
C VAL A 496 14.19 10.84 -6.83
N SER A 497 13.96 9.55 -7.02
CA SER A 497 14.21 8.81 -8.26
C SER A 497 12.91 8.21 -8.79
N LEU A 498 12.58 8.49 -10.05
CA LEU A 498 11.45 7.86 -10.75
C LEU A 498 11.97 6.64 -11.49
N MET A 499 11.37 5.47 -11.26
CA MET A 499 11.90 4.17 -11.69
C MET A 499 10.89 3.39 -12.52
N ASP A 500 11.39 2.57 -13.44
CA ASP A 500 10.55 1.62 -14.19
C ASP A 500 10.45 0.25 -13.50
N ALA A 501 9.57 -0.61 -14.00
CA ALA A 501 9.36 -1.98 -13.51
C ALA A 501 10.62 -2.86 -13.49
N ALA A 502 11.63 -2.53 -14.28
CA ALA A 502 12.92 -3.24 -14.31
C ALA A 502 13.91 -2.71 -13.26
N GLY A 503 13.56 -1.64 -12.54
CA GLY A 503 14.39 -1.01 -11.53
C GLY A 503 15.41 -0.04 -12.09
N ASN A 504 15.24 0.42 -13.34
CA ASN A 504 16.09 1.46 -13.89
C ASN A 504 15.61 2.83 -13.42
N THR A 505 16.55 3.70 -13.03
CA THR A 505 16.24 5.12 -12.78
C THR A 505 16.03 5.84 -14.10
N LEU A 506 14.84 6.41 -14.27
CA LEU A 506 14.44 7.20 -15.44
C LEU A 506 14.75 8.69 -15.25
N HIS A 507 14.57 9.17 -14.02
CA HIS A 507 14.82 10.55 -13.63
C HIS A 507 15.26 10.60 -12.17
N ARG A 508 16.07 11.60 -11.82
CA ARG A 508 16.53 11.86 -10.47
C ARG A 508 16.52 13.35 -10.18
N GLN A 509 15.92 13.73 -9.06
CA GLN A 509 15.89 15.09 -8.53
C GLN A 509 16.47 15.09 -7.12
N GLN A 510 17.47 15.95 -6.88
CA GLN A 510 18.01 16.18 -5.54
C GLN A 510 17.42 17.48 -4.97
N LEU A 511 17.02 17.43 -3.72
CA LEU A 511 16.46 18.56 -2.97
C LEU A 511 17.32 18.78 -1.73
N THR A 512 17.96 19.94 -1.66
CA THR A 512 18.69 20.39 -0.48
C THR A 512 17.69 21.01 0.49
N PRO A 513 17.71 20.63 1.78
CA PRO A 513 16.78 21.19 2.75
C PRO A 513 17.09 22.67 2.97
N GLU A 514 16.04 23.46 3.10
CA GLU A 514 16.15 24.81 3.63
C GLU A 514 16.59 24.74 5.09
N THR A 515 17.53 25.61 5.46
CA THR A 515 17.97 25.78 6.85
C THR A 515 17.19 26.95 7.47
N ALA A 516 16.70 26.74 8.70
CA ALA A 516 15.92 27.72 9.44
C ALA A 516 16.77 28.88 9.99
#